data_AF-A0A3B9VXK4-F1
#
_entry.id   AF-A0A3B9VXK4-F1
#
_cell.length_a   1.000
_cell.length_b   1.000
_cell.length_c   1.000
_cell.angle_alpha   90.00
_cell.angle_beta   90.00
_cell.angle_gamma   90.00
#
_symmetry.space_group_name_H-M   'P 1'
#
loop_
_entity.id
_entity.type
_entity.pdbx_description
1 polymer ?
#
loop_
_entity_poly.entity_id
_entity_poly.type
_entity_poly.pdbx_seq_one_letter_code
_entity_poly.pdbx_strand_id
1 'polypeptide(L)'
;MNAELDLALERRIGKRSAAVIEKNLGLTTVGGLLNYFPRRYLNRGELTPISEVPLDEEVTLIARVLSNSTRKMHTRRGSITDVVITDDAASHGRPRLSVVGPGSGHGTLKITFFNGFRARAELLPGRRVMFSGKVTRYGPSLGLTNPDFYLLDEDPDMPAMDPEKLAAMPIPVYAATAKLTSWSIQKVIATLLETLDLDALPDPLPESVAARENFLPVADAYRLIHKPESHADWQQAQDRLRYQEALVLQAALARRRARLAAEEATARRPAADGLLAAFDKQLPFTLTDGQTAVGKTLAAELAQDSPMNRLLQGEVGSGKTVVALRAMLQVVDAGGQAALLAPTEVLAAQHFESIRRTLGSLSRDPMLSPDGLLGSLAEGAVQVTLLTGSMPAAARKRAMLDAASGTAGIVIGTHALLSDNVAFYDLGLIVVDEQHR
;
A
#
# COMPACT_ATOMS: atom_id res chain seq x y z
N MET A 1 -10.55 -0.33 -21.90
CA MET A 1 -11.17 0.70 -21.04
C MET A 1 -12.63 0.35 -20.96
N ASN A 2 -13.10 -0.03 -19.77
CA ASN A 2 -14.50 -0.42 -19.59
C ASN A 2 -15.32 0.84 -19.53
N ALA A 3 -15.92 1.20 -20.67
CA ALA A 3 -16.69 2.43 -20.83
C ALA A 3 -17.72 2.62 -19.72
N GLU A 4 -18.24 1.54 -19.14
CA GLU A 4 -19.21 1.53 -18.04
C GLU A 4 -18.60 1.81 -16.66
N LEU A 5 -17.44 1.26 -16.32
CA LEU A 5 -16.77 1.52 -15.04
C LEU A 5 -16.22 2.94 -14.97
N ASP A 6 -15.84 3.50 -16.11
CA ASP A 6 -15.30 4.87 -16.22
C ASP A 6 -16.41 5.94 -16.25
N LEU A 7 -17.69 5.56 -16.27
CA LEU A 7 -18.81 6.51 -16.26
C LEU A 7 -18.87 7.32 -14.97
N ALA A 8 -19.27 8.58 -15.10
CA ALA A 8 -19.57 9.44 -13.95
C ALA A 8 -20.79 8.91 -13.16
N LEU A 9 -20.68 8.90 -11.82
CA LEU A 9 -21.73 8.39 -10.93
C LEU A 9 -23.09 9.07 -11.12
N GLU A 10 -23.10 10.38 -11.40
CA GLU A 10 -24.33 11.16 -11.57
C GLU A 10 -25.26 10.61 -12.65
N ARG A 11 -24.72 9.87 -13.64
CA ARG A 11 -25.49 9.26 -14.73
C ARG A 11 -26.28 8.02 -14.30
N ARG A 12 -25.88 7.37 -13.19
CA ARG A 12 -26.52 6.14 -12.69
C ARG A 12 -27.34 6.38 -11.42
N ILE A 13 -26.78 7.12 -10.45
CA ILE A 13 -27.41 7.33 -9.13
C ILE A 13 -28.00 8.73 -8.93
N GLY A 14 -27.92 9.58 -9.96
CA GLY A 14 -28.40 10.97 -9.93
C GLY A 14 -27.43 11.95 -9.27
N LYS A 15 -27.55 13.23 -9.64
CA LYS A 15 -26.63 14.32 -9.22
C LYS A 15 -26.52 14.49 -7.70
N ARG A 16 -27.64 14.38 -6.99
CA ARG A 16 -27.67 14.61 -5.53
C ARG A 16 -26.87 13.55 -4.79
N SER A 17 -27.12 12.27 -5.07
CA SER A 17 -26.42 11.15 -4.45
C SER A 17 -24.94 11.15 -4.83
N ALA A 18 -24.64 11.38 -6.11
CA ALA A 18 -23.26 11.49 -6.59
C ALA A 18 -22.46 12.60 -5.88
N ALA A 19 -23.03 13.80 -5.71
CA ALA A 19 -22.36 14.90 -5.02
C ALA A 19 -22.05 14.60 -3.54
N VAL A 20 -22.91 13.83 -2.86
CA VAL A 20 -22.65 13.41 -1.47
C VAL A 20 -21.53 12.37 -1.42
N ILE A 21 -21.52 11.39 -2.34
CA ILE A 21 -20.47 10.38 -2.44
C ILE A 21 -19.12 11.04 -2.76
N GLU A 22 -19.07 11.90 -3.77
CA GLU A 22 -17.86 12.64 -4.15
C GLU A 22 -17.31 13.46 -2.98
N LYS A 23 -18.18 14.24 -2.30
CA LYS A 23 -17.76 15.11 -1.20
C LYS A 23 -17.17 14.36 0.00
N ASN A 24 -17.68 13.18 0.31
CA ASN A 24 -17.32 12.47 1.55
C ASN A 24 -16.39 11.28 1.33
N LEU A 25 -16.37 10.69 0.13
CA LEU A 25 -15.55 9.51 -0.22
C LEU A 25 -14.54 9.81 -1.33
N GLY A 26 -14.63 10.94 -2.04
CA GLY A 26 -13.74 11.27 -3.16
C GLY A 26 -13.96 10.42 -4.41
N LEU A 27 -15.08 9.70 -4.49
CA LEU A 27 -15.39 8.79 -5.60
C LEU A 27 -16.28 9.49 -6.62
N THR A 28 -15.87 9.47 -7.89
CA THR A 28 -16.57 10.15 -9.00
C THR A 28 -17.07 9.20 -10.08
N THR A 29 -16.53 7.99 -10.15
CA THR A 29 -16.83 7.00 -11.20
C THR A 29 -17.60 5.80 -10.66
N VAL A 30 -18.33 5.12 -11.56
CA VAL A 30 -19.04 3.86 -11.28
C VAL A 30 -18.08 2.81 -10.72
N GLY A 31 -16.94 2.60 -11.37
CA GLY A 31 -15.91 1.67 -10.92
C GLY A 31 -15.29 2.07 -9.58
N GLY A 32 -15.18 3.38 -9.29
CA GLY A 32 -14.74 3.85 -7.99
C GLY A 32 -15.69 3.42 -6.86
N LEU A 33 -17.00 3.56 -7.07
CA LEU A 33 -18.00 3.14 -6.08
C LEU A 33 -18.16 1.61 -6.00
N LEU A 34 -18.08 0.91 -7.13
CA LEU A 34 -18.15 -0.55 -7.18
C LEU A 34 -16.90 -1.23 -6.60
N ASN A 35 -15.74 -0.57 -6.61
CA ASN A 35 -14.55 -1.06 -5.91
C ASN A 35 -14.45 -0.54 -4.47
N TYR A 36 -15.49 0.15 -3.97
CA TYR A 36 -15.60 0.54 -2.58
C TYR A 36 -16.11 -0.62 -1.73
N PHE A 37 -15.26 -1.62 -1.52
CA PHE A 37 -15.65 -2.89 -0.92
C PHE A 37 -16.03 -2.76 0.58
N PRO A 38 -16.93 -3.62 1.07
CA PRO A 38 -17.16 -3.77 2.51
C PRO A 38 -15.86 -4.14 3.25
N ARG A 39 -15.64 -3.55 4.42
CA ARG A 39 -14.50 -3.90 5.31
C ARG A 39 -14.72 -5.21 6.05
N ARG A 40 -15.97 -5.50 6.38
CA ARG A 40 -16.40 -6.71 7.09
C ARG A 40 -17.85 -7.02 6.79
N TYR A 41 -18.29 -8.20 7.20
CA TYR A 41 -19.68 -8.63 7.12
C TYR A 41 -20.16 -8.98 8.52
N LEU A 42 -21.30 -8.41 8.94
CA LEU A 42 -21.90 -8.70 10.24
C LEU A 42 -23.03 -9.71 10.09
N ASN A 43 -23.18 -10.57 11.08
CA ASN A 43 -24.31 -11.49 11.18
C ASN A 43 -25.55 -10.74 11.66
N ARG A 44 -26.66 -10.82 10.91
CA ARG A 44 -27.95 -10.21 11.31
C ARG A 44 -28.46 -10.74 12.65
N GLY A 45 -28.20 -12.01 12.92
CA GLY A 45 -28.61 -12.70 14.15
C GLY A 45 -27.71 -12.42 15.37
N GLU A 46 -26.49 -11.91 15.18
CA GLU A 46 -25.50 -11.81 16.24
C GLU A 46 -25.25 -10.36 16.65
N LEU A 47 -24.93 -10.17 17.92
CA LEU A 47 -24.57 -8.86 18.45
C LEU A 47 -23.07 -8.65 18.30
N THR A 48 -22.66 -7.44 17.97
CA THR A 48 -21.25 -7.08 17.84
C THR A 48 -20.60 -6.98 19.22
N PRO A 49 -19.49 -7.68 19.50
CA PRO A 49 -18.79 -7.56 20.77
C PRO A 49 -18.38 -6.11 21.03
N ILE A 50 -18.89 -5.53 22.11
CA ILE A 50 -18.60 -4.14 22.51
C ILE A 50 -17.12 -4.01 22.92
N SER A 51 -16.49 -5.10 23.38
CA SER A 51 -15.06 -5.15 23.71
C SER A 51 -14.14 -4.91 22.51
N GLU A 52 -14.61 -5.17 21.28
CA GLU A 52 -13.81 -5.05 20.06
C GLU A 52 -13.98 -3.69 19.37
N VAL A 53 -14.74 -2.78 19.98
CA VAL A 53 -15.05 -1.48 19.38
C VAL A 53 -13.85 -0.53 19.54
N PRO A 54 -13.21 -0.08 18.44
CA PRO A 54 -12.07 0.81 18.51
C PRO A 54 -12.46 2.20 19.04
N LEU A 55 -11.54 2.85 19.77
CA LEU A 55 -11.73 4.19 20.29
C LEU A 55 -11.42 5.25 19.22
N ASP A 56 -12.20 6.33 19.20
CA ASP A 56 -12.03 7.50 18.32
C ASP A 56 -12.22 7.21 16.82
N GLU A 57 -12.88 6.09 16.50
CA GLU A 57 -13.18 5.68 15.14
C GLU A 57 -14.70 5.69 14.86
N GLU A 58 -15.06 5.87 13.58
CA GLU A 58 -16.43 5.66 13.09
C GLU A 58 -16.69 4.14 12.98
N VAL A 59 -17.63 3.64 13.78
CA VAL A 59 -17.95 2.20 13.80
C VAL A 59 -19.41 1.97 13.46
N THR A 60 -19.70 0.80 12.89
CA THR A 60 -21.06 0.28 12.74
C THR A 60 -21.17 -1.02 13.53
N LEU A 61 -22.11 -1.10 14.48
CA LEU A 61 -22.30 -2.26 15.37
C LEU A 61 -23.78 -2.64 15.48
N ILE A 62 -24.05 -3.91 15.74
CA ILE A 62 -25.39 -4.43 16.05
C ILE A 62 -25.47 -4.68 17.54
N ALA A 63 -26.47 -4.11 18.20
CA ALA A 63 -26.67 -4.29 19.64
C ALA A 63 -28.16 -4.34 19.99
N ARG A 64 -28.47 -4.89 21.17
CA ARG A 64 -29.82 -4.90 21.72
C ARG A 64 -30.00 -3.74 22.68
N VAL A 65 -31.15 -3.07 22.61
CA VAL A 65 -31.51 -2.01 23.57
C VAL A 65 -31.90 -2.64 24.90
N LEU A 66 -31.22 -2.28 26.00
CA LEU A 66 -31.58 -2.68 27.36
C LEU A 66 -32.54 -1.69 28.01
N SER A 67 -32.27 -0.40 27.87
CA SER A 67 -33.08 0.65 28.47
C SER A 67 -33.02 1.94 27.64
N ASN A 68 -34.09 2.72 27.74
CA ASN A 68 -34.23 4.01 27.12
C ASN A 68 -34.85 4.96 28.14
N SER A 69 -34.14 6.04 28.47
CA SER A 69 -34.58 7.02 29.44
C SER A 69 -34.35 8.42 28.90
N THR A 70 -35.35 9.30 29.05
CA THR A 70 -35.24 10.69 28.62
C THR A 70 -35.33 11.62 29.83
N ARG A 71 -34.39 12.56 29.93
CA ARG A 71 -34.37 13.61 30.95
C ARG A 71 -34.30 14.98 30.30
N LYS A 72 -34.81 16.00 30.97
CA LYS A 72 -34.65 17.40 30.54
C LYS A 72 -33.24 17.88 30.85
N MET A 73 -32.70 18.74 29.97
CA MET A 73 -31.42 19.39 30.23
C MET A 73 -31.59 20.43 31.35
N HIS A 74 -30.64 20.47 32.29
CA HIS A 74 -30.71 21.37 33.44
C HIS A 74 -30.20 22.79 33.11
N THR A 75 -29.22 22.89 32.20
CA THR A 75 -28.50 24.16 31.90
C THR A 75 -29.00 24.84 30.62
N ARG A 76 -29.73 24.13 29.76
CA ARG A 76 -30.17 24.60 28.43
C ARG A 76 -31.56 24.04 28.11
N ARG A 77 -32.30 24.67 27.20
CA ARG A 77 -33.55 24.09 26.69
C ARG A 77 -33.23 22.86 25.83
N GLY A 78 -33.89 21.74 26.12
CA GLY A 78 -33.73 20.50 25.36
C GLY A 78 -33.94 19.26 26.22
N SER A 79 -33.79 18.09 25.59
CA SER A 79 -33.84 16.79 26.26
C SER A 79 -32.62 15.95 25.91
N ILE A 80 -32.22 15.08 26.84
CA ILE A 80 -31.19 14.07 26.64
C ILE A 80 -31.87 12.72 26.75
N THR A 81 -31.77 11.92 25.71
CA THR A 81 -32.21 10.52 25.70
C THR A 81 -30.97 9.64 25.84
N ASP A 82 -30.85 9.00 27.01
CA ASP A 82 -29.81 8.05 27.35
C ASP A 82 -30.34 6.63 27.06
N VAL A 83 -29.69 5.92 26.14
CA VAL A 83 -30.00 4.54 25.75
C VAL A 83 -28.83 3.66 26.18
N VAL A 84 -29.11 2.55 26.87
CA VAL A 84 -28.10 1.54 27.21
C VAL A 84 -28.29 0.36 26.27
N ILE A 85 -27.21 -0.04 25.60
CA ILE A 85 -27.19 -1.18 24.70
C ILE A 85 -26.31 -2.30 25.26
N THR A 86 -26.55 -3.53 24.80
CA THR A 86 -25.76 -4.71 25.17
C THR A 86 -25.42 -5.57 23.96
N ASP A 87 -24.30 -6.30 24.06
CA ASP A 87 -23.90 -7.39 23.16
C ASP A 87 -24.24 -8.78 23.71
N ASP A 88 -24.84 -8.88 24.91
CA ASP A 88 -25.20 -10.15 25.53
C ASP A 88 -26.52 -10.69 24.96
N ALA A 89 -26.43 -11.83 24.26
CA ALA A 89 -27.58 -12.52 23.72
C ALA A 89 -28.51 -13.10 24.81
N ALA A 90 -27.98 -13.39 26.00
CA ALA A 90 -28.66 -14.10 27.08
C ALA A 90 -29.55 -13.20 27.97
N SER A 91 -29.48 -11.88 27.83
CA SER A 91 -30.28 -10.94 28.63
C SER A 91 -31.71 -10.82 28.07
N HIS A 92 -32.48 -11.89 28.17
CA HIS A 92 -33.94 -11.86 28.03
C HIS A 92 -34.54 -11.30 29.33
N GLY A 93 -34.82 -10.00 29.36
CA GLY A 93 -35.79 -9.42 30.28
C GLY A 93 -35.34 -9.05 31.70
N ARG A 94 -34.11 -9.32 32.13
CA ARG A 94 -33.51 -8.66 33.32
C ARG A 94 -32.01 -8.47 33.12
N PRO A 95 -31.46 -7.26 33.34
CA PRO A 95 -30.02 -7.09 33.36
C PRO A 95 -29.47 -7.98 34.47
N ARG A 96 -28.48 -8.83 34.15
CA ARG A 96 -27.54 -9.26 35.19
C ARG A 96 -26.81 -7.99 35.61
N LEU A 97 -27.33 -7.33 36.64
CA LEU A 97 -26.69 -6.20 37.27
C LEU A 97 -25.46 -6.75 38.01
N SER A 98 -24.40 -7.08 37.27
CA SER A 98 -23.07 -7.15 37.88
C SER A 98 -22.78 -5.73 38.33
N VAL A 99 -22.68 -5.59 39.65
CA VAL A 99 -22.38 -4.35 40.37
C VAL A 99 -21.39 -3.49 39.60
N VAL A 100 -21.82 -2.26 39.30
CA VAL A 100 -21.04 -1.21 38.66
C VAL A 100 -19.86 -0.86 39.57
N GLY A 101 -18.67 -1.31 39.20
CA GLY A 101 -17.39 -0.71 39.56
C GLY A 101 -16.81 0.03 38.35
N PRO A 102 -16.04 1.12 38.53
CA PRO A 102 -15.50 1.90 37.42
C PRO A 102 -14.39 1.10 36.72
N GLY A 103 -14.66 0.62 35.50
CA GLY A 103 -13.61 0.18 34.57
C GLY A 103 -13.76 -1.19 33.90
N SER A 104 -14.76 -2.01 34.24
CA SER A 104 -14.90 -3.34 33.60
C SER A 104 -16.35 -3.86 33.60
N GLY A 105 -17.23 -3.18 32.85
CA GLY A 105 -18.56 -3.72 32.52
C GLY A 105 -18.51 -4.38 31.16
N HIS A 106 -18.17 -5.67 31.10
CA HIS A 106 -18.21 -6.43 29.86
C HIS A 106 -19.65 -6.41 29.30
N GLY A 107 -19.80 -5.93 28.08
CA GLY A 107 -21.00 -6.12 27.27
C GLY A 107 -22.11 -5.07 27.37
N THR A 108 -21.86 -3.86 27.87
CA THR A 108 -22.81 -2.74 27.74
C THR A 108 -22.16 -1.43 27.31
N LEU A 109 -22.88 -0.62 26.54
CA LEU A 109 -22.41 0.68 26.05
C LEU A 109 -23.52 1.73 26.18
N LYS A 110 -23.15 2.94 26.57
CA LYS A 110 -24.10 4.07 26.70
C LYS A 110 -24.14 4.87 25.41
N ILE A 111 -25.34 5.09 24.89
CA ILE A 111 -25.63 5.96 23.76
C ILE A 111 -26.40 7.18 24.26
N THR A 112 -25.94 8.38 23.88
CA THR A 112 -26.55 9.64 24.30
C THR A 112 -27.07 10.39 23.09
N PHE A 113 -28.35 10.74 23.07
CA PHE A 113 -28.96 11.60 22.06
C PHE A 113 -29.38 12.93 22.65
N PHE A 114 -28.94 14.03 22.04
CA PHE A 114 -29.40 15.37 22.33
C PHE A 114 -30.60 15.71 21.45
N ASN A 115 -31.75 16.03 22.06
CA ASN A 115 -33.02 16.26 21.38
C ASN A 115 -33.47 15.08 20.49
N GLY A 116 -33.14 13.85 20.88
CA GLY A 116 -33.42 12.63 20.14
C GLY A 116 -34.87 12.16 20.26
N PHE A 117 -35.82 12.88 19.66
CA PHE A 117 -37.24 12.49 19.66
C PHE A 117 -37.46 11.12 19.01
N ARG A 118 -36.77 10.86 17.90
CA ARG A 118 -36.82 9.57 17.18
C ARG A 118 -36.25 8.43 18.03
N ALA A 119 -35.08 8.64 18.63
CA ALA A 119 -34.46 7.69 19.55
C ALA A 119 -35.37 7.35 20.75
N ARG A 120 -36.06 8.35 21.30
CA ARG A 120 -37.04 8.16 22.39
C ARG A 120 -38.23 7.28 21.97
N ALA A 121 -38.71 7.44 20.73
CA ALA A 121 -39.88 6.71 20.24
C ALA A 121 -39.55 5.29 19.76
N GLU A 122 -38.42 5.12 19.09
CA GLU A 122 -38.09 3.90 18.32
C GLU A 122 -37.14 2.94 19.05
N LEU A 123 -36.23 3.43 19.91
CA LEU A 123 -35.25 2.59 20.60
C LEU A 123 -35.84 2.00 21.88
N LEU A 124 -36.84 1.14 21.74
CA LEU A 124 -37.50 0.48 22.86
C LEU A 124 -36.68 -0.72 23.37
N PRO A 125 -36.71 -1.02 24.68
CA PRO A 125 -36.06 -2.20 25.24
C PRO A 125 -36.41 -3.49 24.49
N GLY A 126 -35.40 -4.34 24.27
CA GLY A 126 -35.52 -5.62 23.56
C GLY A 126 -35.26 -5.55 22.05
N ARG A 127 -35.37 -4.37 21.42
CA ARG A 127 -35.16 -4.22 19.97
C ARG A 127 -33.70 -4.41 19.57
N ARG A 128 -33.47 -5.04 18.41
CA ARG A 128 -32.15 -5.11 17.77
C ARG A 128 -31.97 -3.96 16.81
N VAL A 129 -30.86 -3.25 17.00
CA VAL A 129 -30.60 -2.01 16.30
C VAL A 129 -29.15 -2.01 15.82
N MET A 130 -28.95 -1.59 14.58
CA MET A 130 -27.64 -1.26 14.08
C MET A 130 -27.36 0.21 14.36
N PHE A 131 -26.23 0.52 15.00
CA PHE A 131 -25.79 1.87 15.31
C PHE A 131 -24.54 2.20 14.48
N SER A 132 -24.47 3.42 13.95
CA SER A 132 -23.30 3.97 13.27
C SER A 132 -22.90 5.30 13.90
N GLY A 133 -21.66 5.42 14.33
CA GLY A 133 -21.14 6.70 14.82
C GLY A 133 -19.77 6.59 15.46
N LYS A 134 -19.21 7.76 15.79
CA LYS A 134 -17.89 7.87 16.42
C LYS A 134 -17.90 7.42 17.87
N VAL A 135 -17.01 6.49 18.19
CA VAL A 135 -16.82 5.96 19.54
C VAL A 135 -16.01 6.95 20.36
N THR A 136 -16.59 7.40 21.47
CA THR A 136 -15.96 8.38 22.36
C THR A 136 -15.80 7.79 23.76
N ARG A 137 -14.77 8.24 24.47
CA ARG A 137 -14.56 7.90 25.87
C ARG A 137 -15.08 9.03 26.75
N TYR A 138 -15.97 8.70 27.67
CA TYR A 138 -16.45 9.62 28.71
C TYR A 138 -16.13 9.04 30.09
N GLY A 139 -15.04 9.52 30.70
CA GLY A 139 -14.50 8.93 31.92
C GLY A 139 -14.01 7.50 31.69
N PRO A 140 -14.40 6.51 32.52
CA PRO A 140 -13.99 5.11 32.35
C PRO A 140 -14.81 4.34 31.30
N SER A 141 -15.82 4.96 30.67
CA SER A 141 -16.78 4.26 29.82
C SER A 141 -16.70 4.71 28.36
N LEU A 142 -16.88 3.76 27.45
CA LEU A 142 -17.10 4.03 26.04
C LEU A 142 -18.56 4.42 25.79
N GLY A 143 -18.79 5.27 24.82
CA GLY A 143 -20.13 5.70 24.44
C GLY A 143 -20.20 6.30 23.04
N LEU A 144 -21.42 6.34 22.53
CA LEU A 144 -21.76 6.99 21.27
C LEU A 144 -22.59 8.24 21.55
N THR A 145 -22.31 9.33 20.86
CA THR A 145 -23.08 10.58 20.98
C THR A 145 -23.76 10.88 19.66
N ASN A 146 -25.09 10.99 19.67
CA ASN A 146 -25.94 11.15 18.49
C ASN A 146 -25.58 10.22 17.32
N PRO A 147 -25.38 8.90 17.53
CA PRO A 147 -25.13 8.01 16.40
C PRO A 147 -26.39 7.93 15.51
N ASP A 148 -26.17 7.64 14.24
CA ASP A 148 -27.25 7.18 13.39
C ASP A 148 -27.65 5.76 13.79
N PHE A 149 -28.92 5.41 13.59
CA PHE A 149 -29.42 4.08 13.91
C PHE A 149 -30.40 3.55 12.87
N TYR A 150 -30.44 2.23 12.75
CA TYR A 150 -31.29 1.49 11.84
C TYR A 150 -31.90 0.28 12.56
N LEU A 151 -33.23 0.19 12.54
CA LEU A 151 -33.97 -0.89 13.20
C LEU A 151 -33.92 -2.14 12.32
N LEU A 152 -33.35 -3.23 12.84
CA LEU A 152 -33.24 -4.48 12.07
C LEU A 152 -34.56 -5.28 12.06
N ASP A 153 -35.39 -5.11 13.09
CA ASP A 153 -36.65 -5.83 13.24
C ASP A 153 -37.80 -5.24 12.38
N GLU A 154 -37.59 -4.09 11.72
CA GLU A 154 -38.64 -3.33 10.99
C GLU A 154 -38.14 -2.84 9.60
N ASP A 155 -37.28 -3.58 8.91
CA ASP A 155 -36.76 -3.20 7.58
C ASP A 155 -37.86 -3.30 6.50
N PRO A 156 -38.35 -2.18 5.94
CA PRO A 156 -39.42 -2.18 4.94
C PRO A 156 -38.95 -2.55 3.53
N ASP A 157 -37.63 -2.50 3.27
CA ASP A 157 -37.03 -2.87 1.99
C ASP A 157 -36.75 -4.40 1.93
N MET A 158 -37.05 -5.13 3.01
CA MET A 158 -36.93 -6.58 3.06
C MET A 158 -38.23 -7.26 2.56
N PRO A 159 -38.15 -8.18 1.58
CA PRO A 159 -39.28 -9.01 1.21
C PRO A 159 -39.81 -9.78 2.43
N ALA A 160 -41.05 -10.24 2.38
CA ALA A 160 -41.58 -11.25 3.31
C ALA A 160 -40.84 -12.58 3.10
N MET A 161 -39.55 -12.59 3.41
CA MET A 161 -38.63 -13.70 3.30
C MET A 161 -38.65 -14.48 4.61
N ASP A 162 -38.28 -15.76 4.52
CA ASP A 162 -38.13 -16.61 5.70
C ASP A 162 -37.16 -15.96 6.72
N PRO A 163 -37.58 -15.75 7.98
CA PRO A 163 -36.73 -15.20 9.03
C PRO A 163 -35.39 -15.93 9.20
N GLU A 164 -35.34 -17.24 8.95
CA GLU A 164 -34.10 -18.01 9.04
C GLU A 164 -33.12 -17.64 7.91
N LYS A 165 -33.61 -17.52 6.68
CA LYS A 165 -32.81 -17.05 5.53
C LYS A 165 -32.31 -15.63 5.76
N LEU A 166 -33.21 -14.76 6.23
CA LEU A 166 -32.87 -13.38 6.55
C LEU A 166 -31.77 -13.31 7.62
N ALA A 167 -31.83 -14.13 8.67
CA ALA A 167 -30.80 -14.16 9.71
C ALA A 167 -29.44 -14.63 9.20
N ALA A 168 -29.41 -15.52 8.19
CA ALA A 168 -28.20 -16.05 7.57
C ALA A 168 -27.52 -15.08 6.60
N MET A 169 -28.26 -14.12 6.03
CA MET A 169 -27.71 -13.13 5.10
C MET A 169 -26.76 -12.16 5.82
N PRO A 170 -25.48 -12.10 5.43
CA PRO A 170 -24.53 -11.16 6.02
C PRO A 170 -24.90 -9.70 5.71
N ILE A 171 -24.64 -8.78 6.64
CA ILE A 171 -24.73 -7.32 6.40
C ILE A 171 -23.34 -6.82 6.01
N PRO A 172 -23.15 -6.34 4.77
CA PRO A 172 -21.91 -5.67 4.38
C PRO A 172 -21.71 -4.36 5.15
N VAL A 173 -20.54 -4.21 5.78
CA VAL A 173 -20.17 -3.01 6.51
C VAL A 173 -19.08 -2.25 5.75
N TYR A 174 -19.47 -1.10 5.20
CA TYR A 174 -18.59 -0.17 4.49
C TYR A 174 -17.87 0.76 5.46
N ALA A 175 -16.80 1.40 4.99
CA ALA A 175 -16.13 2.43 5.78
C ALA A 175 -17.02 3.68 5.91
N ALA A 176 -17.76 3.78 7.01
CA ALA A 176 -18.65 4.91 7.23
C ALA A 176 -17.84 6.22 7.46
N THR A 177 -18.48 7.34 7.18
CA THR A 177 -18.02 8.67 7.58
C THR A 177 -19.11 9.33 8.43
N ALA A 178 -18.79 10.42 9.12
CA ALA A 178 -19.75 11.17 9.93
C ALA A 178 -21.00 11.68 9.15
N LYS A 179 -20.98 11.64 7.81
CA LYS A 179 -22.11 12.05 6.96
C LYS A 179 -22.67 10.91 6.09
N LEU A 180 -22.00 9.78 6.03
CA LEU A 180 -22.40 8.61 5.22
C LEU A 180 -22.28 7.35 6.05
N THR A 181 -23.42 6.80 6.45
CA THR A 181 -23.50 5.53 7.17
C THR A 181 -23.29 4.35 6.23
N SER A 182 -22.90 3.20 6.78
CA SER A 182 -22.71 1.97 6.01
C SER A 182 -23.94 1.59 5.18
N TRP A 183 -25.15 1.64 5.76
CA TRP A 183 -26.39 1.31 5.04
C TRP A 183 -26.77 2.36 3.99
N SER A 184 -26.36 3.62 4.14
CA SER A 184 -26.57 4.63 3.10
C SER A 184 -25.70 4.31 1.87
N ILE A 185 -24.45 3.92 2.10
CA ILE A 185 -23.52 3.48 1.04
C ILE A 185 -24.08 2.20 0.38
N GLN A 186 -24.51 1.24 1.18
CA GLN A 186 -25.13 0.00 0.70
C GLN A 186 -26.34 0.28 -0.19
N LYS A 187 -27.24 1.21 0.20
CA LYS A 187 -28.42 1.57 -0.61
C LYS A 187 -28.02 2.15 -1.97
N VAL A 188 -27.04 3.05 -2.00
CA VAL A 188 -26.54 3.63 -3.26
C VAL A 188 -25.91 2.55 -4.14
N ILE A 189 -25.12 1.65 -3.56
CA ILE A 189 -24.52 0.52 -4.29
C ILE A 189 -25.61 -0.44 -4.79
N ALA A 190 -26.65 -0.73 -4.01
CA ALA A 190 -27.75 -1.57 -4.45
C ALA A 190 -28.46 -0.98 -5.68
N THR A 191 -28.77 0.33 -5.66
CA THR A 191 -29.30 1.04 -6.82
C THR A 191 -28.35 1.00 -8.01
N LEU A 192 -27.04 1.07 -7.76
CA LEU A 192 -26.04 0.96 -8.82
C LEU A 192 -26.06 -0.45 -9.44
N LEU A 193 -26.06 -1.51 -8.63
CA LEU A 193 -26.09 -2.90 -9.12
C LEU A 193 -27.34 -3.22 -9.94
N GLU A 194 -28.48 -2.58 -9.64
CA GLU A 194 -29.74 -2.76 -10.39
C GLU A 194 -29.77 -2.03 -11.73
N THR A 195 -28.91 -1.02 -11.91
CA THR A 195 -28.91 -0.14 -13.09
C THR A 195 -27.74 -0.39 -14.04
N LEU A 196 -26.75 -1.18 -13.62
CA LEU A 196 -25.59 -1.55 -14.43
C LEU A 196 -25.79 -2.88 -15.13
N ASP A 197 -25.33 -2.95 -16.38
CA ASP A 197 -25.16 -4.22 -17.08
C ASP A 197 -23.79 -4.83 -16.72
N LEU A 198 -23.75 -5.50 -15.56
CA LEU A 198 -22.50 -6.10 -15.08
C LEU A 198 -22.01 -7.23 -15.98
N ASP A 199 -22.91 -7.92 -16.69
CA ASP A 199 -22.57 -9.06 -17.54
C ASP A 199 -21.87 -8.61 -18.85
N ALA A 200 -22.01 -7.34 -19.21
CA ALA A 200 -21.23 -6.71 -20.29
C ALA A 200 -19.78 -6.37 -19.90
N LEU A 201 -19.41 -6.49 -18.61
CA LEU A 201 -18.04 -6.23 -18.19
C LEU A 201 -17.10 -7.34 -18.68
N PRO A 202 -16.02 -7.01 -19.41
CA PRO A 202 -15.02 -8.01 -19.76
C PRO A 202 -14.30 -8.49 -18.51
N ASP A 203 -14.18 -9.82 -18.39
CA ASP A 203 -13.44 -10.42 -17.30
C ASP A 203 -11.93 -10.24 -17.52
N PRO A 204 -11.21 -9.60 -16.58
CA PRO A 204 -9.75 -9.49 -16.67
C PRO A 204 -9.02 -10.80 -16.41
N LEU A 205 -9.67 -11.82 -15.82
CA LEU A 205 -9.08 -13.16 -15.74
C LEU A 205 -9.27 -13.91 -17.06
N PRO A 206 -8.21 -14.54 -17.61
CA PRO A 206 -8.38 -15.47 -18.72
C PRO A 206 -9.31 -16.62 -18.35
N GLU A 207 -10.17 -17.04 -19.28
CA GLU A 207 -11.14 -18.12 -19.06
C GLU A 207 -10.50 -19.41 -18.56
N SER A 208 -9.31 -19.75 -19.06
CA SER A 208 -8.57 -20.94 -18.63
C SER A 208 -8.10 -20.87 -17.17
N VAL A 209 -7.78 -19.66 -16.67
CA VAL A 209 -7.41 -19.44 -15.27
C VAL A 209 -8.65 -19.49 -14.39
N ALA A 210 -9.72 -18.80 -14.80
CA ALA A 210 -10.98 -18.81 -14.07
C ALA A 210 -11.55 -20.23 -13.92
N ALA A 211 -11.53 -21.04 -14.99
CA ALA A 211 -11.98 -22.43 -14.96
C ALA A 211 -11.12 -23.33 -14.08
N ARG A 212 -9.78 -23.16 -14.12
CA ARG A 212 -8.85 -23.98 -13.31
C ARG A 212 -9.00 -23.70 -11.82
N GLU A 213 -9.12 -22.44 -11.45
CA GLU A 213 -9.22 -22.01 -10.05
C GLU A 213 -10.67 -21.96 -9.53
N ASN A 214 -11.65 -22.30 -10.40
CA ASN A 214 -13.09 -22.25 -10.11
C ASN A 214 -13.55 -20.86 -9.62
N PHE A 215 -13.08 -19.79 -10.28
CA PHE A 215 -13.47 -18.43 -9.95
C PHE A 215 -14.80 -18.04 -10.57
N LEU A 216 -15.54 -17.21 -9.83
CA LEU A 216 -16.77 -16.59 -10.30
C LEU A 216 -16.50 -15.63 -11.48
N PRO A 217 -17.45 -15.51 -12.42
CA PRO A 217 -17.46 -14.40 -13.37
C PRO A 217 -17.39 -13.05 -12.65
N VAL A 218 -16.74 -12.07 -13.28
CA VAL A 218 -16.59 -10.71 -12.72
C VAL A 218 -17.90 -10.09 -12.24
N ALA A 219 -18.98 -10.27 -13.00
CA ALA A 219 -20.29 -9.72 -12.69
C ALA A 219 -20.82 -10.28 -11.36
N ASP A 220 -20.73 -11.59 -11.18
CA ASP A 220 -21.20 -12.28 -9.97
C ASP A 220 -20.33 -11.95 -8.77
N ALA A 221 -19.02 -11.82 -8.95
CA ALA A 221 -18.14 -11.36 -7.88
C ALA A 221 -18.55 -9.97 -7.35
N TYR A 222 -18.88 -9.03 -8.23
CA TYR A 222 -19.37 -7.71 -7.81
C TYR A 222 -20.74 -7.77 -7.14
N ARG A 223 -21.66 -8.62 -7.62
CA ARG A 223 -22.95 -8.82 -6.97
C ARG A 223 -22.77 -9.39 -5.55
N LEU A 224 -22.02 -10.48 -5.42
CA LEU A 224 -21.88 -11.22 -4.16
C LEU A 224 -21.01 -10.51 -3.13
N ILE A 225 -20.03 -9.70 -3.52
CA ILE A 225 -19.26 -8.90 -2.55
C ILE A 225 -20.14 -7.79 -1.93
N HIS A 226 -21.11 -7.24 -2.67
CA HIS A 226 -21.94 -6.14 -2.18
C HIS A 226 -23.31 -6.56 -1.65
N LYS A 227 -23.84 -7.69 -2.13
CA LYS A 227 -25.13 -8.25 -1.77
C LYS A 227 -25.04 -9.77 -1.62
N PRO A 228 -24.27 -10.27 -0.63
CA PRO A 228 -24.21 -11.70 -0.36
C PRO A 228 -25.53 -12.22 0.20
N GLU A 229 -25.91 -13.43 -0.19
CA GLU A 229 -27.03 -14.17 0.41
C GLU A 229 -26.53 -15.15 1.48
N SER A 230 -25.26 -15.53 1.41
CA SER A 230 -24.58 -16.41 2.37
C SER A 230 -23.16 -15.92 2.70
N HIS A 231 -22.55 -16.51 3.73
CA HIS A 231 -21.14 -16.23 4.04
C HIS A 231 -20.18 -16.74 2.97
N ALA A 232 -20.51 -17.84 2.31
CA ALA A 232 -19.69 -18.42 1.25
C ALA A 232 -19.61 -17.49 0.02
N ASP A 233 -20.69 -16.75 -0.24
CA ASP A 233 -20.81 -15.86 -1.40
C ASP A 233 -19.75 -14.76 -1.39
N TRP A 234 -19.67 -13.98 -0.32
CA TRP A 234 -18.72 -12.87 -0.24
C TRP A 234 -17.28 -13.37 -0.13
N GLN A 235 -17.06 -14.57 0.45
CA GLN A 235 -15.73 -15.19 0.54
C GLN A 235 -15.23 -15.56 -0.86
N GLN A 236 -16.05 -16.26 -1.66
CA GLN A 236 -15.71 -16.61 -3.04
C GLN A 236 -15.47 -15.36 -3.90
N ALA A 237 -16.33 -14.35 -3.76
CA ALA A 237 -16.16 -13.06 -4.44
C ALA A 237 -14.85 -12.36 -4.04
N GLN A 238 -14.53 -12.37 -2.75
CA GLN A 238 -13.30 -11.77 -2.21
C GLN A 238 -12.06 -12.49 -2.72
N ASP A 239 -12.03 -13.83 -2.71
CA ASP A 239 -10.88 -14.60 -3.17
C ASP A 239 -10.62 -14.36 -4.66
N ARG A 240 -11.69 -14.35 -5.47
CA ARG A 240 -11.63 -13.98 -6.88
C ARG A 240 -11.10 -12.56 -7.06
N LEU A 241 -11.64 -11.56 -6.36
CA LEU A 241 -11.25 -10.15 -6.52
C LEU A 241 -9.80 -9.90 -6.08
N ARG A 242 -9.34 -10.57 -5.02
CA ARG A 242 -7.92 -10.55 -4.60
C ARG A 242 -7.01 -11.14 -5.68
N TYR A 243 -7.41 -12.27 -6.26
CA TYR A 243 -6.65 -12.88 -7.35
C TYR A 243 -6.61 -11.95 -8.56
N GLN A 244 -7.75 -11.37 -8.94
CA GLN A 244 -7.82 -10.38 -10.02
C GLN A 244 -6.81 -9.26 -9.82
N GLU A 245 -6.80 -8.63 -8.64
CA GLU A 245 -5.90 -7.53 -8.32
C GLU A 245 -4.43 -7.95 -8.45
N ALA A 246 -4.07 -9.11 -7.88
CA ALA A 246 -2.73 -9.66 -7.98
C ALA A 246 -2.34 -9.94 -9.44
N LEU A 247 -3.22 -10.55 -10.23
CA LEU A 247 -2.96 -10.86 -11.64
C LEU A 247 -2.75 -9.59 -12.47
N VAL A 248 -3.62 -8.58 -12.30
CA VAL A 248 -3.51 -7.31 -13.02
C VAL A 248 -2.20 -6.60 -12.68
N LEU A 249 -1.81 -6.58 -11.40
CA LEU A 249 -0.54 -6.02 -10.96
C LEU A 249 0.65 -6.80 -11.54
N GLN A 250 0.62 -8.14 -11.47
CA GLN A 250 1.70 -8.98 -12.00
C GLN A 250 1.81 -8.88 -13.53
N ALA A 251 0.70 -8.78 -14.25
CA ALA A 251 0.69 -8.57 -15.70
C ALA A 251 1.32 -7.22 -16.08
N ALA A 252 1.05 -6.16 -15.32
CA ALA A 252 1.70 -4.87 -15.53
C ALA A 252 3.22 -4.93 -15.29
N LEU A 253 3.66 -5.60 -14.22
CA LEU A 253 5.07 -5.82 -13.91
C LEU A 253 5.76 -6.71 -14.95
N ALA A 254 5.11 -7.78 -15.40
CA ALA A 254 5.61 -8.67 -16.44
C ALA A 254 5.76 -7.95 -17.77
N ARG A 255 4.77 -7.13 -18.16
CA ARG A 255 4.85 -6.29 -19.37
C ARG A 255 6.00 -5.29 -19.28
N ARG A 256 6.22 -4.67 -18.10
CA ARG A 256 7.36 -3.76 -17.88
C ARG A 256 8.68 -4.52 -18.02
N ARG A 257 8.79 -5.71 -17.42
CA ARG A 257 9.98 -6.56 -17.52
C ARG A 257 10.26 -6.99 -18.96
N ALA A 258 9.23 -7.41 -19.70
CA ALA A 258 9.35 -7.80 -21.10
C ALA A 258 9.79 -6.63 -21.99
N ARG A 259 9.27 -5.42 -21.73
CA ARG A 259 9.70 -4.20 -22.43
C ARG A 259 11.19 -3.90 -22.19
N LEU A 260 11.63 -3.93 -20.93
CA LEU A 260 13.03 -3.70 -20.59
C LEU A 260 13.95 -4.76 -21.18
N ALA A 261 13.54 -6.03 -21.17
CA ALA A 261 14.32 -7.12 -21.77
C ALA A 261 14.41 -7.04 -23.30
N ALA A 262 13.51 -6.29 -23.95
CA ALA A 262 13.52 -6.06 -25.39
C ALA A 262 14.30 -4.80 -25.80
N GLU A 263 14.79 -4.01 -24.84
CA GLU A 263 15.72 -2.92 -25.13
C GLU A 263 17.10 -3.49 -25.47
N GLU A 264 17.80 -2.84 -26.38
CA GLU A 264 19.18 -3.21 -26.72
C GLU A 264 20.15 -2.59 -25.71
N ALA A 265 21.12 -3.37 -25.25
CA ALA A 265 22.21 -2.89 -24.40
C ALA A 265 23.56 -3.38 -24.92
N THR A 266 24.60 -2.58 -24.68
CA THR A 266 25.98 -3.00 -24.95
C THR A 266 26.42 -4.04 -23.93
N ALA A 267 26.67 -5.27 -24.37
CA ALA A 267 27.20 -6.33 -23.52
C ALA A 267 28.57 -5.98 -22.91
N ARG A 268 28.65 -5.98 -21.57
CA ARG A 268 29.87 -5.76 -20.77
C ARG A 268 30.47 -7.09 -20.38
N ARG A 269 31.15 -7.74 -21.34
CA ARG A 269 31.74 -9.08 -21.12
C ARG A 269 32.95 -9.01 -20.16
N PRO A 270 33.10 -9.96 -19.23
CA PRO A 270 34.25 -9.99 -18.33
C PRO A 270 35.59 -10.12 -19.08
N ALA A 271 36.59 -9.36 -18.67
CA ALA A 271 37.96 -9.53 -19.10
C ALA A 271 38.70 -10.49 -18.15
N ALA A 272 39.44 -11.48 -18.70
CA ALA A 272 40.13 -12.50 -17.89
C ALA A 272 41.23 -11.91 -17.00
N ASP A 273 41.96 -10.90 -17.51
CA ASP A 273 43.09 -10.25 -16.84
C ASP A 273 42.84 -8.74 -16.64
N GLY A 274 41.57 -8.34 -16.46
CA GLY A 274 41.17 -6.94 -16.26
C GLY A 274 41.34 -6.43 -14.83
N LEU A 275 40.90 -5.19 -14.60
CA LEU A 275 40.79 -4.52 -13.30
C LEU A 275 40.05 -5.37 -12.27
N LEU A 276 38.95 -6.02 -12.66
CA LEU A 276 38.20 -6.88 -11.75
C LEU A 276 39.04 -8.05 -11.24
N ALA A 277 39.82 -8.69 -12.13
CA ALA A 277 40.68 -9.81 -11.76
C ALA A 277 41.85 -9.35 -10.86
N ALA A 278 42.41 -8.17 -11.11
CA ALA A 278 43.43 -7.56 -10.25
C ALA A 278 42.85 -7.21 -8.87
N PHE A 279 41.64 -6.66 -8.83
CA PHE A 279 40.92 -6.31 -7.61
C PHE A 279 40.62 -7.54 -6.75
N ASP A 280 40.08 -8.61 -7.34
CA ASP A 280 39.75 -9.84 -6.61
C ASP A 280 41.00 -10.48 -5.97
N LYS A 281 42.19 -10.33 -6.58
CA LYS A 281 43.48 -10.80 -6.00
C LYS A 281 43.97 -9.96 -4.82
N GLN A 282 43.58 -8.68 -4.73
CA GLN A 282 44.01 -7.76 -3.68
C GLN A 282 43.10 -7.80 -2.44
N LEU A 283 41.90 -8.40 -2.54
CA LEU A 283 40.95 -8.44 -1.44
C LEU A 283 41.56 -9.09 -0.19
N PRO A 284 41.54 -8.42 0.99
CA PRO A 284 42.12 -8.96 2.22
C PRO A 284 41.22 -10.00 2.91
N PHE A 285 40.13 -10.41 2.25
CA PHE A 285 39.15 -11.37 2.75
C PHE A 285 38.61 -12.21 1.59
N THR A 286 38.08 -13.38 1.91
CA THR A 286 37.39 -14.24 0.95
C THR A 286 35.93 -13.81 0.83
N LEU A 287 35.41 -13.77 -0.39
CA LEU A 287 34.00 -13.53 -0.63
C LEU A 287 33.15 -14.67 -0.06
N THR A 288 32.00 -14.33 0.51
CA THR A 288 31.05 -15.35 0.96
C THR A 288 30.41 -16.07 -0.23
N ASP A 289 29.83 -17.25 -0.01
CA ASP A 289 29.13 -18.00 -1.05
C ASP A 289 28.01 -17.17 -1.71
N GLY A 290 27.28 -16.41 -0.89
CA GLY A 290 26.25 -15.48 -1.38
C GLY A 290 26.81 -14.37 -2.26
N GLN A 291 27.91 -13.74 -1.86
CA GLN A 291 28.57 -12.70 -2.66
C GLN A 291 29.13 -13.26 -3.98
N THR A 292 29.69 -14.48 -3.95
CA THR A 292 30.16 -15.17 -5.15
C THR A 292 29.01 -15.52 -6.09
N ALA A 293 27.91 -16.10 -5.57
CA ALA A 293 26.75 -16.49 -6.37
C ALA A 293 26.06 -15.28 -7.03
N VAL A 294 25.84 -14.21 -6.25
CA VAL A 294 25.25 -12.98 -6.78
C VAL A 294 26.20 -12.30 -7.75
N GLY A 295 27.49 -12.24 -7.44
CA GLY A 295 28.50 -11.68 -8.35
C GLY A 295 28.55 -12.40 -9.70
N LYS A 296 28.47 -13.73 -9.73
CA LYS A 296 28.36 -14.51 -10.97
C LYS A 296 27.09 -14.20 -11.75
N THR A 297 25.97 -13.99 -11.06
CA THR A 297 24.69 -13.63 -11.68
C THR A 297 24.79 -12.26 -12.35
N LEU A 298 25.27 -11.25 -11.64
CA LEU A 298 25.47 -9.91 -12.19
C LEU A 298 26.44 -9.93 -13.37
N ALA A 299 27.54 -10.67 -13.26
CA ALA A 299 28.53 -10.78 -14.32
C ALA A 299 27.96 -11.41 -15.60
N ALA A 300 27.14 -12.46 -15.46
CA ALA A 300 26.49 -13.12 -16.58
C ALA A 300 25.44 -12.22 -17.26
N GLU A 301 24.66 -11.46 -16.49
CA GLU A 301 23.63 -10.57 -17.04
C GLU A 301 24.23 -9.31 -17.67
N LEU A 302 25.28 -8.73 -17.07
CA LEU A 302 26.03 -7.63 -17.68
C LEU A 302 26.64 -8.01 -19.03
N ALA A 303 26.92 -9.30 -19.26
CA ALA A 303 27.47 -9.81 -20.50
C ALA A 303 26.42 -10.05 -21.61
N GLN A 304 25.14 -9.80 -21.35
CA GLN A 304 24.05 -9.97 -22.31
C GLN A 304 23.80 -8.68 -23.11
N ASP A 305 23.16 -8.81 -24.28
CA ASP A 305 22.78 -7.70 -25.15
C ASP A 305 21.44 -7.03 -24.73
N SER A 306 20.98 -7.30 -23.50
CA SER A 306 19.76 -6.76 -22.91
C SER A 306 20.05 -6.12 -21.54
N PRO A 307 19.37 -5.02 -21.16
CA PRO A 307 19.64 -4.35 -19.89
C PRO A 307 19.45 -5.25 -18.67
N MET A 308 20.42 -5.22 -17.77
CA MET A 308 20.29 -5.81 -16.43
C MET A 308 19.46 -4.88 -15.53
N ASN A 309 18.43 -5.42 -14.88
CA ASN A 309 17.67 -4.71 -13.84
C ASN A 309 17.48 -5.61 -12.61
N ARG A 310 18.27 -5.37 -11.57
CA ARG A 310 18.37 -6.22 -10.39
C ARG A 310 18.32 -5.40 -9.10
N LEU A 311 17.67 -5.97 -8.08
CA LEU A 311 17.72 -5.49 -6.70
C LEU A 311 18.73 -6.34 -5.92
N LEU A 312 19.83 -5.73 -5.49
CA LEU A 312 20.82 -6.37 -4.62
C LEU A 312 20.40 -6.23 -3.15
N GLN A 313 19.74 -7.26 -2.62
CA GLN A 313 19.24 -7.26 -1.24
C GLN A 313 20.22 -7.96 -0.29
N GLY A 314 20.45 -7.35 0.88
CA GLY A 314 21.27 -7.93 1.94
C GLY A 314 21.26 -7.07 3.20
N GLU A 315 21.56 -7.67 4.35
CA GLU A 315 21.62 -6.96 5.64
C GLU A 315 22.73 -5.89 5.68
N VAL A 316 22.66 -4.99 6.67
CA VAL A 316 23.72 -4.01 6.90
C VAL A 316 25.02 -4.76 7.23
N GLY A 317 26.11 -4.40 6.55
CA GLY A 317 27.40 -5.07 6.71
C GLY A 317 27.60 -6.35 5.89
N SER A 318 26.60 -6.82 5.11
CA SER A 318 26.72 -8.03 4.28
C SER A 318 27.65 -7.91 3.06
N GLY A 319 28.32 -6.76 2.89
CA GLY A 319 29.24 -6.51 1.76
C GLY A 319 28.54 -6.19 0.43
N LYS A 320 27.35 -5.59 0.43
CA LYS A 320 26.67 -5.15 -0.82
C LYS A 320 27.57 -4.28 -1.70
N THR A 321 28.33 -3.37 -1.08
CA THR A 321 29.25 -2.45 -1.78
C THR A 321 30.35 -3.19 -2.53
N VAL A 322 30.91 -4.30 -2.00
CA VAL A 322 31.95 -5.04 -2.73
C VAL A 322 31.36 -5.76 -3.94
N VAL A 323 30.15 -6.32 -3.83
CA VAL A 323 29.45 -6.94 -4.97
C VAL A 323 29.14 -5.91 -6.05
N ALA A 324 28.65 -4.72 -5.67
CA ALA A 324 28.41 -3.63 -6.59
C ALA A 324 29.70 -3.12 -7.25
N LEU A 325 30.78 -2.97 -6.49
CA LEU A 325 32.08 -2.53 -7.02
C LEU A 325 32.63 -3.51 -8.05
N ARG A 326 32.51 -4.83 -7.81
CA ARG A 326 32.93 -5.84 -8.79
C ARG A 326 32.16 -5.72 -10.12
N ALA A 327 30.85 -5.45 -10.06
CA ALA A 327 30.04 -5.20 -11.25
C ALA A 327 30.45 -3.90 -11.97
N MET A 328 30.75 -2.83 -11.23
CA MET A 328 31.27 -1.57 -11.80
C MET A 328 32.62 -1.78 -12.50
N LEU A 329 33.53 -2.57 -11.91
CA LEU A 329 34.83 -2.86 -12.53
C LEU A 329 34.70 -3.68 -13.81
N GLN A 330 33.77 -4.63 -13.90
CA GLN A 330 33.49 -5.35 -15.14
C GLN A 330 33.06 -4.41 -16.27
N VAL A 331 32.24 -3.39 -15.96
CA VAL A 331 31.81 -2.39 -16.94
C VAL A 331 32.99 -1.54 -17.39
N VAL A 332 33.87 -1.13 -16.47
CA VAL A 332 35.09 -0.38 -16.78
C VAL A 332 36.06 -1.20 -17.64
N ASP A 333 36.24 -2.49 -17.33
CA ASP A 333 37.05 -3.40 -18.15
C ASP A 333 36.51 -3.54 -19.59
N ALA A 334 35.20 -3.43 -19.77
CA ALA A 334 34.55 -3.43 -21.07
C ALA A 334 34.48 -2.04 -21.73
N GLY A 335 35.24 -1.06 -21.25
CA GLY A 335 35.35 0.28 -21.81
C GLY A 335 34.20 1.24 -21.47
N GLY A 336 33.27 0.83 -20.61
CA GLY A 336 32.17 1.66 -20.13
C GLY A 336 32.48 2.40 -18.84
N GLN A 337 31.54 3.21 -18.39
CA GLN A 337 31.54 3.92 -17.13
C GLN A 337 30.44 3.40 -16.23
N ALA A 338 30.66 3.45 -14.92
CA ALA A 338 29.65 3.16 -13.92
C ALA A 338 29.33 4.40 -13.08
N ALA A 339 28.06 4.54 -12.70
CA ALA A 339 27.60 5.56 -11.77
C ALA A 339 27.08 4.91 -10.47
N LEU A 340 27.41 5.49 -9.32
CA LEU A 340 26.79 5.16 -8.04
C LEU A 340 26.00 6.36 -7.52
N LEU A 341 24.68 6.19 -7.41
CA LEU A 341 23.77 7.17 -6.85
C LEU A 341 23.56 6.89 -5.36
N ALA A 342 23.94 7.83 -4.51
CA ALA A 342 23.71 7.80 -3.07
C ALA A 342 22.63 8.83 -2.66
N PRO A 343 21.91 8.60 -1.55
CA PRO A 343 20.73 9.42 -1.22
C PRO A 343 21.10 10.75 -0.56
N THR A 344 22.32 10.86 -0.01
CA THR A 344 22.84 12.08 0.60
C THR A 344 24.29 12.31 0.19
N GLU A 345 24.74 13.58 0.25
CA GLU A 345 26.12 13.92 -0.08
C GLU A 345 27.13 13.28 0.88
N VAL A 346 26.75 13.11 2.14
CA VAL A 346 27.58 12.41 3.14
C VAL A 346 27.77 10.95 2.75
N LEU A 347 26.70 10.24 2.35
CA LEU A 347 26.81 8.86 1.89
C LEU A 347 27.59 8.76 0.57
N ALA A 348 27.41 9.70 -0.36
CA ALA A 348 28.21 9.77 -1.58
C ALA A 348 29.71 9.91 -1.27
N ALA A 349 30.08 10.82 -0.36
CA ALA A 349 31.46 10.99 0.08
C ALA A 349 32.01 9.74 0.80
N GLN A 350 31.20 9.09 1.63
CA GLN A 350 31.58 7.83 2.29
C GLN A 350 31.82 6.70 1.28
N HIS A 351 30.95 6.54 0.29
CA HIS A 351 31.15 5.56 -0.79
C HIS A 351 32.40 5.89 -1.60
N PHE A 352 32.62 7.15 -1.91
CA PHE A 352 33.82 7.62 -2.62
C PHE A 352 35.10 7.23 -1.88
N GLU A 353 35.23 7.60 -0.62
CA GLU A 353 36.40 7.25 0.19
C GLU A 353 36.54 5.74 0.38
N SER A 354 35.43 5.04 0.66
CA SER A 354 35.45 3.59 0.87
C SER A 354 35.87 2.83 -0.39
N ILE A 355 35.32 3.16 -1.55
CA ILE A 355 35.64 2.52 -2.83
C ILE A 355 37.11 2.80 -3.19
N ARG A 356 37.57 4.05 -3.09
CA ARG A 356 38.96 4.41 -3.38
C ARG A 356 39.94 3.67 -2.47
N ARG A 357 39.65 3.61 -1.17
CA ARG A 357 40.46 2.85 -0.20
C ARG A 357 40.48 1.36 -0.53
N THR A 358 39.34 0.80 -0.94
CA THR A 358 39.25 -0.64 -1.28
C THR A 358 39.99 -0.96 -2.58
N LEU A 359 39.98 -0.06 -3.56
CA LEU A 359 40.76 -0.17 -4.79
C LEU A 359 42.28 -0.01 -4.56
N GLY A 360 42.70 0.77 -3.56
CA GLY A 360 44.11 0.97 -3.23
C GLY A 360 44.91 1.47 -4.43
N SER A 361 45.95 0.73 -4.84
CA SER A 361 46.79 1.05 -5.99
C SER A 361 46.07 0.99 -7.34
N LEU A 362 44.90 0.36 -7.41
CA LEU A 362 44.07 0.32 -8.62
C LEU A 362 43.25 1.60 -8.82
N SER A 363 43.18 2.48 -7.80
CA SER A 363 42.57 3.79 -7.94
C SER A 363 43.59 4.80 -8.46
N ARG A 364 43.31 5.42 -9.62
CA ARG A 364 44.04 6.60 -10.07
C ARG A 364 43.63 7.78 -9.20
N ASP A 365 44.59 8.43 -8.54
CA ASP A 365 44.36 9.68 -7.84
C ASP A 365 44.90 10.87 -8.65
N PRO A 366 44.05 11.80 -9.10
CA PRO A 366 44.50 13.04 -9.73
C PRO A 366 45.16 14.05 -8.76
N MET A 367 45.14 13.84 -7.44
CA MET A 367 45.60 14.77 -6.40
C MET A 367 46.62 14.21 -5.38
N LEU A 368 46.66 12.90 -5.08
CA LEU A 368 47.67 12.31 -4.19
C LEU A 368 48.81 11.68 -5.00
N SER A 369 49.76 12.51 -5.41
CA SER A 369 51.17 12.10 -5.44
C SER A 369 51.84 12.90 -4.33
N PRO A 370 52.26 12.27 -3.21
CA PRO A 370 52.94 12.99 -2.12
C PRO A 370 54.18 13.78 -2.58
N ASP A 371 54.75 13.41 -3.74
CA ASP A 371 56.03 13.93 -4.22
C ASP A 371 55.94 14.74 -5.53
N GLY A 372 54.75 15.11 -6.01
CA GLY A 372 54.61 15.91 -7.25
C GLY A 372 55.09 15.24 -8.55
N LEU A 373 55.52 13.98 -8.49
CA LEU A 373 55.75 13.12 -9.65
C LEU A 373 54.43 12.48 -10.05
N LEU A 374 54.09 12.57 -11.35
CA LEU A 374 52.94 11.94 -12.02
C LEU A 374 52.44 10.71 -11.27
N GLY A 375 51.33 10.87 -10.54
CA GLY A 375 50.73 9.83 -9.72
C GLY A 375 50.55 8.55 -10.51
N SER A 376 50.97 7.44 -9.90
CA SER A 376 50.74 6.05 -10.31
C SER A 376 50.03 5.93 -11.67
N LEU A 377 50.81 6.08 -12.75
CA LEU A 377 50.43 5.64 -14.09
C LEU A 377 50.54 4.11 -14.16
N ALA A 378 50.06 3.39 -13.14
CA ALA A 378 49.90 1.96 -13.24
C ALA A 378 48.96 1.73 -14.44
N GLU A 379 49.50 1.10 -15.48
CA GLU A 379 48.71 0.67 -16.63
C GLU A 379 47.53 -0.14 -16.09
N GLY A 380 46.31 0.33 -16.37
CA GLY A 380 45.08 -0.30 -15.89
C GLY A 380 44.45 0.28 -14.62
N ALA A 381 44.89 1.39 -14.02
CA ALA A 381 44.18 2.01 -12.88
C ALA A 381 42.90 2.77 -13.29
N VAL A 382 41.85 2.71 -12.45
CA VAL A 382 40.55 3.39 -12.67
C VAL A 382 40.46 4.70 -11.89
N GLN A 383 39.99 5.78 -12.53
CA GLN A 383 39.67 7.02 -11.84
C GLN A 383 38.25 6.96 -11.27
N VAL A 384 38.14 7.26 -9.97
CA VAL A 384 36.86 7.45 -9.27
C VAL A 384 36.65 8.94 -9.04
N THR A 385 35.49 9.47 -9.41
CA THR A 385 35.16 10.90 -9.30
C THR A 385 33.90 11.10 -8.46
N LEU A 386 33.92 12.09 -7.57
CA LEU A 386 32.75 12.52 -6.79
C LEU A 386 32.03 13.68 -7.50
N LEU A 387 30.70 13.62 -7.59
CA LEU A 387 29.86 14.72 -8.07
C LEU A 387 28.67 14.96 -7.13
N THR A 388 28.73 16.03 -6.33
CA THR A 388 27.65 16.47 -5.43
C THR A 388 27.24 17.91 -5.70
N GLY A 389 26.09 18.34 -5.14
CA GLY A 389 25.55 19.68 -5.36
C GLY A 389 26.34 20.77 -4.63
N SER A 390 26.92 20.44 -3.49
CA SER A 390 27.73 21.34 -2.65
C SER A 390 29.17 21.57 -3.15
N MET A 391 29.60 20.90 -4.22
CA MET A 391 30.96 21.06 -4.74
C MET A 391 31.22 22.50 -5.24
N PRO A 392 32.42 23.06 -4.98
CA PRO A 392 32.83 24.32 -5.60
C PRO A 392 32.75 24.25 -7.12
N ALA A 393 32.37 25.35 -7.77
CA ALA A 393 32.08 25.40 -9.21
C ALA A 393 33.22 24.83 -10.08
N ALA A 394 34.48 25.13 -9.76
CA ALA A 394 35.64 24.61 -10.48
C ALA A 394 35.80 23.08 -10.35
N ALA A 395 35.64 22.55 -9.14
CA ALA A 395 35.71 21.11 -8.87
C ALA A 395 34.55 20.37 -9.53
N ARG A 396 33.33 20.93 -9.44
CA ARG A 396 32.14 20.38 -10.11
C ARG A 396 32.33 20.34 -11.63
N LYS A 397 32.82 21.43 -12.23
CA LYS A 397 33.10 21.49 -13.67
C LYS A 397 34.13 20.44 -14.10
N ARG A 398 35.19 20.25 -13.32
CA ARG A 398 36.20 19.20 -13.59
C ARG A 398 35.56 17.80 -13.51
N ALA A 399 34.80 17.52 -12.46
CA ALA A 399 34.14 16.22 -12.31
C ALA A 399 33.17 15.92 -13.47
N MET A 400 32.43 16.92 -13.93
CA MET A 400 31.56 16.80 -15.11
C MET A 400 32.35 16.56 -16.40
N LEU A 401 33.50 17.22 -16.57
CA LEU A 401 34.38 16.98 -17.71
C LEU A 401 34.97 15.56 -17.70
N ASP A 402 35.44 15.10 -16.55
CA ASP A 402 36.00 13.75 -16.38
C ASP A 402 34.94 12.66 -16.67
N ALA A 403 33.68 12.91 -16.30
CA ALA A 403 32.56 12.04 -16.64
C ALA A 403 32.24 12.07 -18.15
N ALA A 404 32.16 13.26 -18.74
CA ALA A 404 31.81 13.44 -20.15
C ALA A 404 32.90 12.94 -21.12
N SER A 405 34.18 12.96 -20.71
CA SER A 405 35.30 12.48 -21.52
C SER A 405 35.60 11.00 -21.37
N GLY A 406 34.94 10.29 -20.45
CA GLY A 406 35.25 8.89 -20.14
C GLY A 406 36.48 8.70 -19.25
N THR A 407 37.12 9.79 -18.79
CA THR A 407 38.32 9.70 -17.94
C THR A 407 37.99 9.08 -16.58
N ALA A 408 36.82 9.41 -16.03
CA ALA A 408 36.31 8.77 -14.83
C ALA A 408 35.57 7.47 -15.18
N GLY A 409 36.17 6.32 -14.85
CA GLY A 409 35.51 5.02 -15.01
C GLY A 409 34.37 4.81 -14.01
N ILE A 410 34.47 5.40 -12.82
CA ILE A 410 33.42 5.35 -11.79
C ILE A 410 33.08 6.77 -11.34
N VAL A 411 31.80 7.14 -11.37
CA VAL A 411 31.30 8.43 -10.87
C VAL A 411 30.33 8.19 -9.72
N ILE A 412 30.60 8.78 -8.57
CA ILE A 412 29.78 8.64 -7.36
C ILE A 412 29.14 9.98 -7.08
N GLY A 413 27.84 10.00 -6.79
CA GLY A 413 27.15 11.26 -6.57
C GLY A 413 25.76 11.10 -6.00
N THR A 414 25.08 12.22 -5.86
CA THR A 414 23.67 12.28 -5.45
C THR A 414 22.79 12.49 -6.69
N HIS A 415 21.53 12.91 -6.48
CA HIS A 415 20.63 13.37 -7.54
C HIS A 415 21.25 14.44 -8.47
N ALA A 416 22.37 15.07 -8.08
CA ALA A 416 23.19 15.88 -8.96
C ALA A 416 23.62 15.16 -10.26
N LEU A 417 23.81 13.84 -10.23
CA LEU A 417 24.11 13.03 -11.42
C LEU A 417 22.97 12.99 -12.45
N LEU A 418 21.73 13.26 -12.01
CA LEU A 418 20.52 13.26 -12.84
C LEU A 418 20.19 14.63 -13.42
N SER A 419 21.05 15.64 -13.21
CA SER A 419 20.85 16.98 -13.76
C SER A 419 21.13 17.00 -15.26
N ASP A 420 20.35 17.76 -16.04
CA ASP A 420 20.45 17.85 -17.51
C ASP A 420 21.84 18.23 -18.06
N ASN A 421 22.68 18.85 -17.23
CA ASN A 421 24.03 19.26 -17.61
C ASN A 421 25.10 18.19 -17.42
N VAL A 422 24.77 17.04 -16.81
CA VAL A 422 25.71 15.94 -16.59
C VAL A 422 25.62 14.96 -17.76
N ALA A 423 26.73 14.79 -18.48
CA ALA A 423 26.86 13.84 -19.57
C ALA A 423 27.92 12.79 -19.23
N PHE A 424 27.72 11.59 -19.75
CA PHE A 424 28.68 10.49 -19.69
C PHE A 424 29.11 10.14 -21.12
N TYR A 425 30.35 9.66 -21.27
CA TYR A 425 30.84 9.17 -22.55
C TYR A 425 30.18 7.85 -22.93
N ASP A 426 30.17 6.89 -22.01
CA ASP A 426 29.54 5.57 -22.20
C ASP A 426 29.07 4.99 -20.86
N LEU A 427 27.86 5.33 -20.43
CA LEU A 427 27.31 4.87 -19.15
C LEU A 427 26.77 3.43 -19.27
N GLY A 428 27.51 2.46 -18.73
CA GLY A 428 27.19 1.03 -18.84
C GLY A 428 26.52 0.41 -17.60
N LEU A 429 26.62 1.04 -16.43
CA LEU A 429 25.96 0.56 -15.21
C LEU A 429 25.61 1.71 -14.27
N ILE A 430 24.42 1.63 -13.68
CA ILE A 430 23.98 2.51 -12.60
C ILE A 430 23.71 1.66 -11.36
N VAL A 431 24.40 1.95 -10.27
CA VAL A 431 24.16 1.40 -8.94
C VAL A 431 23.41 2.44 -8.13
N VAL A 432 22.23 2.10 -7.64
CA VAL A 432 21.45 2.98 -6.76
C VAL A 432 21.51 2.43 -5.34
N ASP A 433 22.06 3.21 -4.42
CA ASP A 433 22.01 2.94 -2.99
C ASP A 433 20.89 3.79 -2.39
N GLU A 434 19.74 3.18 -2.13
CA GLU A 434 18.64 3.84 -1.45
C GLU A 434 18.68 3.48 0.04
N GLN A 435 18.73 4.51 0.90
CA GLN A 435 18.15 4.38 2.22
C GLN A 435 16.66 4.71 2.08
N HIS A 436 15.78 3.81 2.52
CA HIS A 436 14.32 3.95 2.56
C HIS A 436 13.85 5.41 2.73
N ARG A 437 13.66 6.15 1.63
CA ARG A 437 13.03 7.48 1.62
C ARG A 437 12.32 7.73 0.31
#